data_AF-A0A9P4PJX0-F1
#
_entry.id   AF-A0A9P4PJX0-F1
#
_cell.length_a   1.000
_cell.length_b   1.000
_cell.length_c   1.000
_cell.angle_alpha   90.00
_cell.angle_beta   90.00
_cell.angle_gamma   90.00
#
_symmetry.space_group_name_H-M   'P 1'
#
loop_
_entity.id
_entity.type
_entity.pdbx_description
1 polymer ?
#
loop_
_entity_poly.entity_id
_entity_poly.type
_entity_poly.pdbx_seq_one_letter_code
_entity_poly.pdbx_strand_id
1 'polypeptide(L)'
;MEYLAIAEQIQRLGDKTVDDRPRQLIRAVRQAWHALEAHDGDEALAHHLIRLLGDLEDFKLASMVLPALRSEAESPGNGLQRMVLGRVAEQRQALSRITGRTQGDFDQPFYVEEKSILQESEMYRLGLLLFESNVLTGLEAQELRRWLDECPLRACDEKNHTRASSEGFFGARDAKLRTLREADVHRLRLILFTGRTLTFLERETVLQWLEVCPLRV
;
A
#
# COMPACT_ATOMS: atom_id res chain seq x y z
N MET A 1 34.57 21.03 3.11
CA MET A 1 33.91 20.98 4.44
C MET A 1 32.48 20.46 4.33
N GLU A 2 31.69 20.91 3.36
CA GLU A 2 30.27 20.47 3.23
C GLU A 2 30.10 18.97 2.90
N TYR A 3 31.02 18.35 2.15
CA TYR A 3 30.98 16.91 1.81
C TYR A 3 31.00 15.98 3.01
N LEU A 4 31.84 16.28 3.99
CA LEU A 4 31.97 15.47 5.20
C LEU A 4 30.65 15.46 5.98
N ALA A 5 29.96 16.61 6.06
CA ALA A 5 28.66 16.68 6.69
C ALA A 5 27.59 15.84 5.94
N ILE A 6 27.62 15.86 4.61
CA ILE A 6 26.71 15.04 3.79
C ILE A 6 27.03 13.54 3.95
N ALA A 7 28.31 13.17 3.91
CA ALA A 7 28.76 11.79 4.08
C ALA A 7 28.41 11.23 5.48
N GLU A 8 28.64 12.02 6.53
CA GLU A 8 28.24 11.67 7.91
C GLU A 8 26.72 11.52 8.03
N GLN A 9 25.95 12.40 7.39
CA GLN A 9 24.49 12.29 7.37
C GLN A 9 24.03 11.00 6.68
N ILE A 10 24.60 10.67 5.52
CA ILE A 10 24.32 9.41 4.81
C ILE A 10 24.70 8.21 5.66
N GLN A 11 25.83 8.29 6.37
CA GLN A 11 26.27 7.21 7.24
C GLN A 11 25.27 6.96 8.37
N ARG A 12 24.82 8.03 9.07
CA ARG A 12 23.81 7.95 10.14
C ARG A 12 22.48 7.39 9.65
N LEU A 13 22.06 7.74 8.43
CA LEU A 13 20.81 7.23 7.86
C LEU A 13 20.85 5.72 7.55
N GLY A 14 22.05 5.19 7.32
CA GLY A 14 22.29 3.75 7.17
C GLY A 14 22.00 2.94 8.44
N ASP A 15 22.09 3.55 9.61
CA ASP A 15 21.89 2.86 10.89
C ASP A 15 20.40 2.72 11.29
N LYS A 16 19.48 3.25 10.46
CA LYS A 16 18.01 3.10 10.55
C LYS A 16 17.31 3.55 11.84
N THR A 17 18.00 4.15 12.81
CA THR A 17 17.43 4.59 14.10
C THR A 17 17.01 6.07 14.16
N VAL A 18 16.70 6.70 13.03
CA VAL A 18 16.51 8.15 12.94
C VAL A 18 15.03 8.51 12.78
N ASP A 19 14.54 9.48 13.56
CA ASP A 19 13.20 10.05 13.40
C ASP A 19 13.04 10.79 12.06
N ASP A 20 11.89 10.67 11.41
CA ASP A 20 11.62 11.26 10.09
C ASP A 20 12.65 10.86 9.00
N ARG A 21 13.17 9.63 9.12
CA ARG A 21 14.18 9.05 8.22
C ARG A 21 13.85 9.22 6.72
N PRO A 22 12.62 9.01 6.23
CA PRO A 22 12.34 9.15 4.80
C PRO A 22 12.65 10.56 4.26
N ARG A 23 12.28 11.61 4.99
CA ARG A 23 12.56 12.99 4.57
C ARG A 23 14.05 13.30 4.62
N GLN A 24 14.74 12.85 5.66
CA GLN A 24 16.17 13.04 5.79
C GLN A 24 16.96 12.31 4.70
N LEU A 25 16.54 11.09 4.35
CA LEU A 25 17.12 10.31 3.26
C LEU A 25 16.96 11.01 1.92
N ILE A 26 15.76 11.47 1.59
CA ILE A 26 15.48 12.23 0.37
C ILE A 26 16.39 13.45 0.26
N ARG A 27 16.55 14.20 1.36
CA ARG A 27 17.40 15.39 1.40
C ARG A 27 18.88 15.03 1.21
N ALA A 28 19.39 14.06 1.97
CA ALA A 28 20.79 13.66 1.92
C ALA A 28 21.18 13.10 0.55
N VAL A 29 20.31 12.28 -0.04
CA VAL A 29 20.52 11.69 -1.37
C VAL A 29 20.54 12.76 -2.46
N ARG A 30 19.62 13.74 -2.43
CA ARG A 30 19.66 14.88 -3.38
C ARG A 30 20.93 15.70 -3.25
N GLN A 31 21.31 16.03 -2.01
CA GLN A 31 22.52 16.80 -1.74
C GLN A 31 23.76 16.07 -2.23
N ALA A 32 23.91 14.79 -1.91
CA ALA A 32 25.03 13.99 -2.37
C ALA A 32 25.06 13.85 -3.90
N TRP A 33 23.92 13.65 -4.54
CA TRP A 33 23.84 13.51 -5.99
C TRP A 33 24.34 14.77 -6.71
N HIS A 34 23.88 15.95 -6.29
CA HIS A 34 24.35 17.24 -6.84
C HIS A 34 25.81 17.54 -6.46
N ALA A 35 26.24 17.14 -5.27
CA ALA A 35 27.62 17.32 -4.85
C ALA A 35 28.60 16.49 -5.70
N LEU A 36 28.19 15.27 -6.12
CA LEU A 36 28.92 14.46 -7.09
C LEU A 36 28.92 15.10 -8.49
N GLU A 37 27.81 15.73 -8.90
CA GLU A 37 27.71 16.42 -10.20
C GLU A 37 28.68 17.60 -10.31
N ALA A 38 28.73 18.42 -9.25
CA ALA A 38 29.56 19.62 -9.21
C ALA A 38 31.06 19.31 -9.10
N HIS A 39 31.43 18.12 -8.59
CA HIS A 39 32.82 17.78 -8.32
C HIS A 39 33.12 16.31 -8.65
N ASP A 40 34.00 16.09 -9.62
CA ASP A 40 34.48 14.76 -10.06
C ASP A 40 35.40 14.04 -9.04
N GLY A 41 35.64 14.61 -7.85
CA GLY A 41 36.76 14.23 -6.98
C GLY A 41 36.46 13.44 -5.70
N ASP A 42 35.20 13.34 -5.26
CA ASP A 42 34.88 12.70 -3.96
C ASP A 42 34.32 11.28 -4.14
N GLU A 43 35.24 10.35 -4.38
CA GLU A 43 34.92 8.93 -4.51
C GLU A 43 34.34 8.34 -3.21
N ALA A 44 34.73 8.86 -2.04
CA ALA A 44 34.22 8.39 -0.76
C ALA A 44 32.72 8.69 -0.61
N LEU A 45 32.29 9.90 -1.01
CA LEU A 45 30.86 10.24 -1.06
C LEU A 45 30.08 9.28 -1.97
N ALA A 46 30.63 8.95 -3.14
CA ALA A 46 30.00 7.99 -4.06
C ALA A 46 29.83 6.61 -3.39
N HIS A 47 30.85 6.13 -2.67
CA HIS A 47 30.78 4.85 -1.94
C HIS A 47 29.73 4.87 -0.81
N HIS A 48 29.63 5.97 -0.06
CA HIS A 48 28.59 6.12 0.96
C HIS A 48 27.19 6.12 0.35
N LEU A 49 27.01 6.81 -0.78
CA LEU A 49 25.75 6.83 -1.49
C LEU A 49 25.38 5.46 -2.06
N ILE A 50 26.34 4.72 -2.64
CA ILE A 50 26.14 3.33 -3.10
C ILE A 50 25.69 2.45 -1.95
N ARG A 51 26.33 2.55 -0.78
CA ARG A 51 25.97 1.74 0.40
C ARG A 51 24.54 2.03 0.86
N LEU A 52 24.16 3.31 0.93
CA LEU A 52 22.79 3.71 1.30
C LEU A 52 21.76 3.22 0.29
N LEU A 53 22.05 3.36 -1.01
CA LEU A 53 21.18 2.93 -2.10
C LEU A 53 21.21 1.42 -2.37
N GLY A 54 22.03 0.65 -1.63
CA GLY A 54 22.07 -0.81 -1.72
C GLY A 54 20.83 -1.46 -1.11
N ASP A 55 20.14 -0.79 -0.17
CA ASP A 55 18.85 -1.21 0.37
C ASP A 55 17.72 -0.84 -0.61
N LEU A 56 16.85 -1.81 -0.92
CA LEU A 56 15.82 -1.64 -1.94
C LEU A 56 14.76 -0.60 -1.56
N GLU A 57 14.40 -0.49 -0.28
CA GLU A 57 13.41 0.50 0.18
C GLU A 57 13.98 1.91 0.13
N ASP A 58 15.25 2.06 0.51
CA ASP A 58 15.98 3.33 0.42
C ASP A 58 16.15 3.77 -1.04
N PHE A 59 16.53 2.83 -1.90
CA PHE A 59 16.60 3.05 -3.35
C PHE A 59 15.25 3.47 -3.92
N LYS A 60 14.16 2.79 -3.53
CA LYS A 60 12.80 3.13 -3.96
C LYS A 60 12.44 4.56 -3.59
N LEU A 61 12.64 4.95 -2.33
CA LEU A 61 12.39 6.32 -1.87
C LEU A 61 13.25 7.35 -2.62
N ALA A 62 14.54 7.05 -2.80
CA ALA A 62 15.45 7.91 -3.55
C ALA A 62 15.03 8.09 -5.02
N SER A 63 14.58 7.01 -5.68
CA SER A 63 14.19 7.03 -7.09
C SER A 63 12.93 7.88 -7.37
N MET A 64 12.09 8.09 -6.36
CA MET A 64 10.94 9.00 -6.46
C MET A 64 11.41 10.44 -6.63
N VAL A 65 12.50 10.83 -5.97
CA VAL A 65 12.97 12.22 -5.88
C VAL A 65 14.15 12.55 -6.78
N LEU A 66 14.89 11.54 -7.24
CA LEU A 66 15.99 11.64 -8.19
C LEU A 66 15.63 10.90 -9.49
N PRO A 67 15.25 11.63 -10.55
CA PRO A 67 14.91 11.04 -11.84
C PRO A 67 16.01 10.15 -12.41
N ALA A 68 17.28 10.53 -12.21
CA ALA A 68 18.45 9.81 -12.72
C ALA A 68 18.55 8.34 -12.24
N LEU A 69 17.91 7.99 -11.11
CA LEU A 69 17.91 6.62 -10.60
C LEU A 69 16.87 5.71 -11.29
N ARG A 70 15.92 6.28 -12.05
CA ARG A 70 14.83 5.53 -12.71
C ARG A 70 15.35 4.77 -13.92
N SER A 71 14.78 3.62 -14.24
CA SER A 71 15.23 2.73 -15.36
C SER A 71 15.37 3.44 -16.71
N GLU A 72 14.49 4.39 -17.01
CA GLU A 72 14.46 5.09 -18.30
C GLU A 72 15.32 6.37 -18.36
N ALA A 73 15.96 6.74 -17.25
CA ALA A 73 16.73 7.97 -17.20
C ALA A 73 18.00 7.90 -18.06
N GLU A 74 18.30 9.02 -18.73
CA GLU A 74 19.55 9.22 -19.45
C GLU A 74 20.75 9.04 -18.51
N SER A 75 21.84 8.49 -19.04
CA SER A 75 23.06 8.30 -18.27
C SER A 75 23.72 9.67 -17.99
N PRO A 76 24.10 9.95 -16.73
CA PRO A 76 24.76 11.21 -16.39
C PRO A 76 26.13 11.31 -17.07
N GLY A 77 26.57 12.52 -17.40
CA GLY A 77 27.91 12.75 -17.98
C GLY A 77 29.04 12.47 -16.97
N ASN A 78 28.81 12.80 -15.70
CA ASN A 78 29.75 12.65 -14.60
C ASN A 78 30.14 11.17 -14.35
N GLY A 79 31.44 10.92 -14.17
CA GLY A 79 31.97 9.56 -14.01
C GLY A 79 31.57 8.88 -12.70
N LEU A 80 31.54 9.63 -11.60
CA LEU A 80 31.15 9.12 -10.28
C LEU A 80 29.66 8.79 -10.22
N GLN A 81 28.80 9.64 -10.78
CA GLN A 81 27.37 9.34 -10.87
C GLN A 81 27.09 8.08 -11.70
N ARG A 82 27.81 7.88 -12.81
CA ARG A 82 27.75 6.64 -13.59
C ARG A 82 28.21 5.43 -12.79
N MET A 83 29.26 5.57 -11.97
CA MET A 83 29.71 4.52 -11.06
C MET A 83 28.63 4.14 -10.05
N VAL A 84 27.98 5.13 -9.42
CA VAL A 84 26.86 4.90 -8.49
C VAL A 84 25.75 4.11 -9.20
N LEU A 85 25.30 4.57 -10.37
CA LEU A 85 24.26 3.88 -11.15
C LEU A 85 24.64 2.46 -11.54
N GLY A 86 25.90 2.22 -11.90
CA GLY A 86 26.39 0.89 -12.23
C GLY A 86 26.36 -0.05 -11.01
N ARG A 87 26.67 0.47 -9.82
CA ARG A 87 26.69 -0.32 -8.58
C ARG A 87 25.31 -0.59 -7.98
N VAL A 88 24.31 0.25 -8.29
CA VAL A 88 22.92 0.06 -7.85
C VAL A 88 22.01 -0.51 -8.96
N ALA A 89 22.60 -1.10 -9.99
CA ALA A 89 21.88 -1.63 -11.14
C ALA A 89 20.92 -2.76 -10.77
N GLU A 90 21.29 -3.60 -9.80
CA GLU A 90 20.42 -4.68 -9.29
C GLU A 90 19.17 -4.12 -8.62
N GLN A 91 19.30 -3.08 -7.79
CA GLN A 91 18.19 -2.40 -7.14
C GLN A 91 17.30 -1.70 -8.17
N ARG A 92 17.90 -1.06 -9.19
CA ARG A 92 17.17 -0.44 -10.30
C ARG A 92 16.36 -1.47 -11.08
N GLN A 93 16.92 -2.64 -11.34
CA GLN A 93 16.22 -3.74 -12.00
C GLN A 93 15.12 -4.34 -11.12
N ALA A 94 15.40 -4.57 -9.83
CA ALA A 94 14.42 -5.09 -8.87
C ALA A 94 13.22 -4.14 -8.75
N LEU A 95 13.48 -2.83 -8.62
CA LEU A 95 12.43 -1.82 -8.60
C LEU A 95 11.65 -1.81 -9.91
N SER A 96 12.32 -1.87 -11.06
CA SER A 96 11.65 -1.92 -12.37
C SER A 96 10.71 -3.13 -12.51
N ARG A 97 11.08 -4.29 -11.94
CA ARG A 97 10.20 -5.47 -11.91
C ARG A 97 8.99 -5.28 -11.01
N ILE A 98 9.14 -4.54 -9.91
CA ILE A 98 8.03 -4.25 -8.98
C ILE A 98 7.08 -3.23 -9.62
N THR A 99 7.60 -2.16 -10.19
CA THR A 99 6.81 -1.08 -10.79
C THR A 99 6.24 -1.44 -12.15
N GLY A 100 6.88 -2.38 -12.86
CA GLY A 100 6.42 -2.91 -14.15
C GLY A 100 5.33 -3.96 -14.04
N ARG A 101 4.90 -4.34 -12.81
CA ARG A 101 3.76 -5.24 -12.63
C ARG A 101 2.51 -4.58 -13.17
N THR A 102 1.87 -5.27 -14.09
CA THR A 102 0.60 -4.89 -14.70
C THR A 102 -0.55 -5.58 -13.98
N GLN A 103 -1.78 -5.18 -14.28
CA GLN A 103 -2.98 -5.86 -13.76
C GLN A 103 -2.99 -7.36 -14.10
N GLY A 104 -2.44 -7.75 -15.26
CA GLY A 104 -2.32 -9.16 -15.66
C GLY A 104 -1.45 -10.01 -14.73
N ASP A 105 -0.46 -9.41 -14.06
CA ASP A 105 0.36 -10.10 -13.06
C ASP A 105 -0.43 -10.43 -11.78
N PHE A 106 -1.56 -9.74 -11.59
CA PHE A 106 -2.49 -9.88 -10.48
C PHE A 106 -3.76 -10.65 -10.85
N ASP A 107 -3.92 -11.05 -12.12
CA ASP A 107 -5.03 -11.89 -12.58
C ASP A 107 -4.76 -13.38 -12.31
N GLN A 108 -3.71 -13.71 -11.54
CA GLN A 108 -3.48 -15.08 -11.08
C GLN A 108 -4.61 -15.52 -10.14
N PRO A 109 -5.15 -16.76 -10.28
CA PRO A 109 -6.27 -17.23 -9.46
C PRO A 109 -6.06 -17.06 -7.96
N PHE A 110 -4.84 -17.30 -7.47
CA PHE A 110 -4.49 -17.16 -6.06
C PHE A 110 -4.52 -15.70 -5.58
N TYR A 111 -4.12 -14.74 -6.40
CA TYR A 111 -4.15 -13.33 -6.02
C TYR A 111 -5.58 -12.79 -6.00
N VAL A 112 -6.42 -13.25 -6.94
CA VAL A 112 -7.86 -12.93 -6.95
C VAL A 112 -8.53 -13.48 -5.69
N GLU A 113 -8.19 -14.70 -5.29
CA GLU A 113 -8.69 -15.32 -4.06
C GLU A 113 -8.19 -14.58 -2.81
N GLU A 114 -6.90 -14.28 -2.71
CA GLU A 114 -6.32 -13.49 -1.62
C GLU A 114 -6.99 -12.11 -1.50
N LYS A 115 -7.19 -11.41 -2.63
CA LYS A 115 -7.89 -10.13 -2.67
C LYS A 115 -9.34 -10.25 -2.20
N SER A 116 -10.03 -11.34 -2.57
CA SER A 116 -11.40 -11.61 -2.12
C SER A 116 -11.44 -11.83 -0.61
N ILE A 117 -10.51 -12.63 -0.06
CA ILE A 117 -10.40 -12.88 1.37
C ILE A 117 -10.14 -11.57 2.13
N LEU A 118 -9.19 -10.76 1.66
CA LEU A 118 -8.89 -9.47 2.27
C LEU A 118 -10.10 -8.54 2.23
N GLN A 119 -10.80 -8.47 1.09
CA GLN A 119 -12.03 -7.68 0.98
C GLN A 119 -13.12 -8.16 1.93
N GLU A 120 -13.36 -9.46 2.04
CA GLU A 120 -14.33 -10.02 2.98
C GLU A 120 -13.96 -9.71 4.44
N SER A 121 -12.68 -9.84 4.79
CA SER A 121 -12.18 -9.55 6.13
C SER A 121 -12.35 -8.07 6.53
N GLU A 122 -12.07 -7.15 5.61
CA GLU A 122 -12.28 -5.71 5.83
C GLU A 122 -13.76 -5.36 5.95
N MET A 123 -14.61 -5.97 5.11
CA MET A 123 -16.06 -5.79 5.20
C MET A 123 -16.62 -6.31 6.52
N TYR A 124 -16.11 -7.44 7.01
CA TYR A 124 -16.48 -7.98 8.32
C TYR A 124 -16.06 -7.05 9.46
N ARG A 125 -14.80 -6.57 9.42
CA ARG A 125 -14.28 -5.60 10.39
C ARG A 125 -15.10 -4.31 10.41
N LEU A 126 -15.42 -3.76 9.24
CA LEU A 126 -16.29 -2.58 9.09
C LEU A 126 -17.69 -2.84 9.64
N GLY A 127 -18.25 -4.03 9.38
CA GLY A 127 -19.53 -4.44 9.94
C GLY A 127 -19.53 -4.45 11.47
N LEU A 128 -18.48 -4.98 12.10
CA LEU A 128 -18.34 -4.95 13.55
C LEU A 128 -18.27 -3.50 14.08
N LEU A 129 -17.44 -2.66 13.48
CA LEU A 129 -17.31 -1.25 13.89
C LEU A 129 -18.64 -0.49 13.78
N LEU A 130 -19.37 -0.69 12.68
CA LEU A 130 -20.68 -0.07 12.49
C LEU A 130 -21.70 -0.57 13.53
N PHE A 131 -21.70 -1.86 13.83
CA PHE A 131 -22.56 -2.44 14.85
C PHE A 131 -22.26 -1.88 16.25
N GLU A 132 -20.99 -1.74 16.62
CA GLU A 132 -20.55 -1.20 17.91
C GLU A 132 -20.81 0.31 18.05
N SER A 133 -20.83 1.05 16.94
CA SER A 133 -21.01 2.50 16.94
C SER A 133 -22.42 2.98 17.32
N ASN A 134 -23.42 2.10 17.43
CA ASN A 134 -24.84 2.42 17.63
C ASN A 134 -25.44 3.41 16.60
N VAL A 135 -24.78 3.61 15.46
CA VAL A 135 -25.24 4.52 14.38
C VAL A 135 -26.42 3.92 13.61
N LEU A 136 -26.60 2.59 13.68
CA LEU A 136 -27.61 1.86 12.94
C LEU A 136 -28.97 1.90 13.64
N THR A 137 -30.03 2.03 12.86
CA THR A 137 -31.40 1.83 13.36
C THR A 137 -31.62 0.37 13.75
N GLY A 138 -32.68 0.10 14.55
CA GLY A 138 -32.94 -1.26 15.06
C GLY A 138 -33.11 -2.33 13.96
N LEU A 139 -33.65 -1.97 12.80
CA LEU A 139 -33.76 -2.87 11.65
C LEU A 139 -32.39 -3.13 11.01
N GLU A 140 -31.63 -2.07 10.76
CA GLU A 140 -30.29 -2.13 10.14
C GLU A 140 -29.30 -2.92 11.01
N ALA A 141 -29.34 -2.73 12.32
CA ALA A 141 -28.53 -3.47 13.27
C ALA A 141 -28.86 -4.98 13.26
N GLN A 142 -30.14 -5.35 13.12
CA GLN A 142 -30.55 -6.75 13.02
C GLN A 142 -30.11 -7.39 11.69
N GLU A 143 -30.19 -6.65 10.59
CA GLU A 143 -29.72 -7.11 9.29
C GLU A 143 -28.20 -7.29 9.26
N LEU A 144 -27.46 -6.31 9.77
CA LEU A 144 -26.00 -6.41 9.88
C LEU A 144 -25.57 -7.55 10.79
N ARG A 145 -26.26 -7.73 11.93
CA ARG A 145 -25.99 -8.85 12.84
C ARG A 145 -26.25 -10.19 12.18
N ARG A 146 -27.36 -10.33 11.44
CA ARG A 146 -27.64 -11.54 10.66
C ARG A 146 -26.55 -11.79 9.62
N TRP A 147 -26.10 -10.76 8.92
CA TRP A 147 -25.00 -10.89 7.96
C TRP A 147 -23.68 -11.31 8.62
N LEU A 148 -23.32 -10.72 9.77
CA LEU A 148 -22.13 -11.09 10.55
C LEU A 148 -22.21 -12.54 11.05
N ASP A 149 -23.38 -12.99 11.51
CA ASP A 149 -23.61 -14.35 11.98
C ASP A 149 -23.57 -15.39 10.84
N GLU A 150 -23.97 -15.01 9.63
CA GLU A 150 -23.89 -15.83 8.41
C GLU A 150 -22.54 -15.73 7.68
N CYS A 151 -21.60 -14.90 8.17
CA CYS A 151 -20.34 -14.67 7.47
C CYS A 151 -19.41 -15.90 7.61
N PRO A 152 -18.93 -16.48 6.49
CA PRO A 152 -18.13 -17.70 6.51
C PRO A 152 -16.78 -17.56 7.21
N LEU A 153 -16.31 -16.33 7.46
CA LEU A 153 -15.08 -16.07 8.21
C LEU A 153 -15.12 -16.65 9.64
N ARG A 154 -16.30 -16.81 10.26
CA ARG A 154 -16.45 -17.53 11.53
C ARG A 154 -16.22 -19.04 11.41
N ALA A 155 -16.44 -19.62 10.23
CA ALA A 155 -16.32 -21.06 10.03
C ALA A 155 -14.85 -21.52 9.89
N CYS A 156 -13.90 -20.59 9.76
CA CYS A 156 -12.48 -20.91 9.76
C CYS A 156 -11.93 -21.24 11.15
N ASP A 157 -12.63 -20.89 12.23
CA ASP A 157 -12.08 -21.06 13.58
C ASP A 157 -12.31 -22.44 14.21
N GLU A 158 -13.26 -23.27 13.76
CA GLU A 158 -13.46 -24.58 14.42
C GLU A 158 -13.83 -25.72 13.44
N LYS A 159 -12.78 -26.46 13.02
CA LYS A 159 -12.78 -27.91 12.77
C LYS A 159 -13.35 -28.53 11.49
N ASN A 160 -13.73 -27.81 10.43
CA ASN A 160 -14.18 -28.48 9.20
C ASN A 160 -13.65 -27.84 7.90
N HIS A 161 -12.47 -28.26 7.47
CA HIS A 161 -12.07 -28.16 6.07
C HIS A 161 -12.51 -29.40 5.30
N THR A 162 -13.77 -29.42 4.87
CA THR A 162 -14.20 -30.24 3.74
C THR A 162 -14.59 -29.31 2.61
N ARG A 163 -13.76 -29.32 1.55
CA ARG A 163 -13.96 -28.66 0.26
C ARG A 163 -15.45 -28.64 -0.15
N ALA A 164 -16.07 -27.48 -0.08
CA ALA A 164 -17.32 -27.20 -0.78
C ALA A 164 -17.01 -26.27 -1.96
N SER A 165 -17.33 -26.77 -3.17
CA SER A 165 -17.13 -26.12 -4.46
C SER A 165 -17.80 -24.73 -4.51
N SER A 166 -17.06 -23.74 -5.01
CA SER A 166 -17.42 -22.33 -5.10
C SER A 166 -18.46 -22.00 -6.19
N GLU A 167 -18.91 -22.96 -7.00
CA GLU A 167 -19.71 -22.68 -8.20
C GLU A 167 -21.22 -22.51 -7.97
N GLY A 168 -21.75 -22.80 -6.76
CA GLY A 168 -23.21 -22.80 -6.53
C GLY A 168 -23.77 -21.70 -5.62
N PHE A 169 -22.93 -20.98 -4.87
CA PHE A 169 -23.41 -20.24 -3.69
C PHE A 169 -23.94 -18.83 -3.97
N PHE A 170 -23.53 -18.19 -5.07
CA PHE A 170 -23.78 -16.76 -5.29
C PHE A 170 -25.14 -16.45 -5.95
N GLY A 171 -25.73 -17.38 -6.71
CA GLY A 171 -26.96 -17.13 -7.46
C GLY A 171 -28.24 -16.97 -6.61
N ALA A 172 -28.26 -17.55 -5.40
CA ALA A 172 -29.47 -17.57 -4.56
C ALA A 172 -29.62 -16.36 -3.62
N ARG A 173 -28.54 -15.62 -3.35
CA ARG A 173 -28.53 -14.50 -2.37
C ARG A 173 -29.15 -13.21 -2.94
N ASP A 174 -29.07 -13.00 -4.25
CA ASP A 174 -29.59 -11.79 -4.93
C ASP A 174 -31.12 -11.72 -5.00
N ALA A 175 -31.82 -12.85 -4.89
CA ALA A 175 -33.28 -12.89 -4.95
C ALA A 175 -33.95 -12.40 -3.65
N LYS A 176 -33.28 -12.54 -2.50
CA LYS A 176 -33.85 -12.22 -1.17
C LYS A 176 -33.72 -10.75 -0.75
N LEU A 177 -32.85 -9.98 -1.40
CA LEU A 177 -32.61 -8.56 -1.10
C LEU A 177 -33.52 -7.59 -1.88
N ARG A 178 -34.51 -8.10 -2.61
CA ARG A 178 -35.44 -7.29 -3.44
C ARG A 178 -36.70 -6.83 -2.71
N THR A 179 -36.93 -7.26 -1.46
CA THR A 179 -38.20 -7.03 -0.74
C THR A 179 -38.16 -5.87 0.27
N LEU A 180 -37.06 -5.12 0.35
CA LEU A 180 -36.89 -4.00 1.29
C LEU A 180 -37.02 -2.66 0.54
N ARG A 181 -37.51 -1.61 1.24
CA ARG A 181 -37.70 -0.27 0.66
C ARG A 181 -36.37 0.23 0.09
N GLU A 182 -36.41 0.67 -1.16
CA GLU A 182 -35.24 0.98 -1.98
C GLU A 182 -34.30 2.03 -1.36
N ALA A 183 -34.79 2.94 -0.52
CA ALA A 183 -34.01 4.07 0.01
C ALA A 183 -33.02 3.71 1.14
N ASP A 184 -33.39 2.80 2.04
CA ASP A 184 -32.56 2.44 3.22
C ASP A 184 -31.54 1.36 2.84
N VAL A 185 -31.96 0.42 1.99
CA VAL A 185 -31.06 -0.51 1.31
C VAL A 185 -30.08 0.24 0.42
N HIS A 186 -30.44 1.40 -0.15
CA HIS A 186 -29.51 2.19 -0.95
C HIS A 186 -28.36 2.78 -0.15
N ARG A 187 -28.53 3.13 1.13
CA ARG A 187 -27.47 3.74 1.97
C ARG A 187 -26.51 2.68 2.51
N LEU A 188 -27.04 1.57 3.00
CA LEU A 188 -26.22 0.41 3.38
C LEU A 188 -25.59 -0.24 2.16
N ARG A 189 -26.28 -0.33 1.01
CA ARG A 189 -25.63 -0.68 -0.26
C ARG A 189 -24.64 0.38 -0.70
N LEU A 190 -24.87 1.69 -0.51
CA LEU A 190 -23.85 2.66 -0.89
C LEU A 190 -22.58 2.40 -0.08
N ILE A 191 -22.67 2.25 1.24
CA ILE A 191 -21.52 2.05 2.12
C ILE A 191 -20.85 0.68 1.86
N LEU A 192 -21.63 -0.40 1.76
CA LEU A 192 -21.11 -1.77 1.62
C LEU A 192 -20.77 -2.17 0.16
N PHE A 193 -21.45 -1.57 -0.83
CA PHE A 193 -21.29 -1.86 -2.26
C PHE A 193 -20.31 -0.90 -2.92
N THR A 194 -20.21 0.37 -2.49
CA THR A 194 -19.06 1.20 -2.93
C THR A 194 -17.77 0.60 -2.38
N GLY A 195 -17.71 0.11 -1.14
CA GLY A 195 -16.53 -0.61 -0.62
C GLY A 195 -15.96 -1.71 -1.54
N ARG A 196 -16.80 -2.35 -2.37
CA ARG A 196 -16.41 -3.38 -3.36
C ARG A 196 -15.83 -2.82 -4.66
N THR A 197 -16.26 -1.63 -5.10
CA THR A 197 -15.78 -0.97 -6.33
C THR A 197 -14.75 0.12 -6.07
N LEU A 198 -14.59 0.56 -4.82
CA LEU A 198 -13.61 1.57 -4.44
C LEU A 198 -12.19 1.01 -4.59
N THR A 199 -11.37 1.80 -5.27
CA THR A 199 -9.92 1.67 -5.27
C THR A 199 -9.38 1.78 -3.84
N PHE A 200 -8.15 1.32 -3.62
CA PHE A 200 -7.51 1.40 -2.30
C PHE A 200 -7.53 2.83 -1.73
N LEU A 201 -7.29 3.84 -2.56
CA LEU A 201 -7.31 5.26 -2.16
C LEU A 201 -8.69 5.73 -1.69
N GLU A 202 -9.72 5.31 -2.41
CA GLU A 202 -11.09 5.70 -2.08
C GLU A 202 -11.57 5.01 -0.78
N ARG A 203 -11.06 3.80 -0.48
CA ARG A 203 -11.32 3.13 0.81
C ARG A 203 -10.64 3.82 1.97
N GLU A 204 -9.38 4.21 1.84
CA GLU A 204 -8.71 5.03 2.85
C GLU A 204 -9.46 6.35 3.08
N THR A 205 -9.96 6.96 2.02
CA THR A 205 -10.72 8.21 2.12
C THR A 205 -12.03 8.00 2.90
N VAL A 206 -12.74 6.88 2.67
CA VAL A 206 -13.96 6.53 3.43
C VAL A 206 -13.64 6.19 4.89
N LEU A 207 -12.55 5.48 5.17
CA LEU A 207 -12.09 5.17 6.52
C LEU A 207 -11.68 6.44 7.28
N GLN A 208 -10.89 7.31 6.65
CA GLN A 208 -10.54 8.62 7.19
C GLN A 208 -11.79 9.50 7.38
N TRP A 209 -12.76 9.44 6.48
CA TRP A 209 -14.02 10.15 6.64
C TRP A 209 -14.83 9.62 7.83
N LEU A 210 -14.86 8.31 8.08
CA LEU A 210 -15.48 7.69 9.25
C LEU A 210 -14.74 8.02 10.56
N GLU A 211 -13.42 8.19 10.53
CA GLU A 211 -12.61 8.60 11.68
C GLU A 211 -12.73 10.11 11.99
N VAL A 212 -12.85 10.94 10.96
CA VAL A 212 -12.86 12.42 11.07
C VAL A 212 -14.27 12.98 11.22
N CYS A 213 -15.31 12.28 10.79
CA CYS A 213 -16.68 12.65 11.13
C CYS A 213 -16.99 12.17 12.56
N PRO A 214 -17.01 13.04 13.57
CA PRO A 214 -17.75 12.70 14.78
C PRO A 214 -19.20 12.59 14.32
N LEU A 215 -19.71 11.36 14.22
CA LEU A 215 -21.15 11.11 14.12
C LEU A 215 -21.73 11.56 15.46
N ARG A 216 -21.88 12.88 15.62
CA ARG A 216 -22.58 13.50 16.74
C ARG A 216 -24.05 13.14 16.56
N VAL A 217 -24.45 12.09 17.26
CA VAL A 217 -25.81 11.95 17.78
C VAL A 217 -25.88 12.73 19.09
#